data_AF-A0A1L7RLW5-F1
#
_entry.id   AF-A0A1L7RLW5-F1
#
_cell.length_a   1.000
_cell.length_b   1.000
_cell.length_c   1.000
_cell.angle_alpha   90.00
_cell.angle_beta   90.00
_cell.angle_gamma   90.00
#
_symmetry.space_group_name_H-M   'P 1'
#
loop_
_entity.id
_entity.type
_entity.pdbx_description
1 polymer ?
#
loop_
_entity_poly.entity_id
_entity_poly.type
_entity_poly.pdbx_seq_one_letter_code
_entity_poly.pdbx_strand_id
1 'polypeptide(L)'
;MTSCVCGCTIRGMHAPDCDGTSTDRAGRLVECLGCLPRPVVEGVLCGRCWGRLQSAVRTLPSLVEHLCAVAAPSVPSPSGQAGGGVVPPGPRALYSQALGAADDLVGMLAAWCDQVAGDRGLAVPRPPGLWLTDDGEAVAGVRSPGAARYLADWLGPHLSWCAAQSWAGDMVEDLGPAVARVSAAWPVEEPDRRITTVRCPRCGRRSLVLHPPRVERGSLQVSCSAPACGAVLSEEDWARARSWAVAVARMAAGPDDAPEAGT
;
A
#
# COMPACT_ATOMS: atom_id res chain seq x y z
N MET A 1 21.65 6.09 25.84
CA MET A 1 20.33 5.65 25.36
C MET A 1 20.57 4.82 24.11
N THR A 2 20.02 3.62 24.01
CA THR A 2 20.12 2.79 22.79
C THR A 2 19.12 3.31 21.74
N SER A 3 19.60 3.48 20.51
CA SER A 3 18.80 3.95 19.37
C SER A 3 18.32 2.76 18.54
N CYS A 4 17.17 2.94 17.89
CA CYS A 4 16.61 1.95 16.96
C CYS A 4 17.61 1.57 15.86
N VAL A 5 17.82 0.27 15.61
CA VAL A 5 18.73 -0.22 14.55
C VAL A 5 18.31 0.25 13.15
N CYS A 6 17.02 0.48 12.91
CA CYS A 6 16.51 1.04 11.65
C CYS A 6 16.80 2.54 11.45
N GLY A 7 17.61 3.19 12.30
CA GLY A 7 17.98 4.61 12.15
C GLY A 7 16.81 5.60 12.26
N CYS A 8 15.72 5.23 12.92
CA CYS A 8 14.52 6.07 12.99
C CYS A 8 14.72 7.30 13.87
N THR A 9 14.24 8.46 13.41
CA THR A 9 14.24 9.73 14.18
C THR A 9 12.82 10.18 14.56
N ILE A 10 12.75 11.13 15.50
CA ILE A 10 11.51 11.79 15.92
C ILE A 10 11.37 13.10 15.15
N ARG A 11 10.30 13.21 14.36
CA ARG A 11 10.00 14.42 13.57
C ARG A 11 9.82 15.63 14.49
N GLY A 12 10.48 16.74 14.17
CA GLY A 12 10.45 17.99 14.93
C GLY A 12 11.25 17.97 16.24
N MET A 13 11.95 16.88 16.56
CA MET A 13 12.88 16.85 17.69
C MET A 13 14.32 16.76 17.18
N HIS A 14 15.19 17.53 17.81
CA HIS A 14 16.57 17.71 17.39
C HIS A 14 17.52 17.31 18.51
N ALA A 15 18.70 16.81 18.12
CA ALA A 15 19.80 16.65 19.05
C ALA A 15 20.26 18.03 19.56
N PRO A 16 20.84 18.13 20.78
CA PRO A 16 21.23 19.41 21.37
C PRO A 16 22.23 20.22 20.53
N ASP A 17 22.99 19.55 19.68
CA ASP A 17 24.03 20.07 18.79
C ASP A 17 23.55 20.25 17.34
N CYS A 18 22.26 20.04 17.06
CA CYS A 18 21.70 20.26 15.73
C CYS A 18 21.54 21.75 15.44
N ASP A 19 22.12 22.20 14.34
CA ASP A 19 22.02 23.57 13.83
C ASP A 19 20.73 23.88 13.05
N GLY A 20 19.78 22.94 13.04
CA GLY A 20 18.52 23.03 12.30
C GLY A 20 18.63 22.66 10.82
N THR A 21 19.78 22.18 10.35
CA THR A 21 20.00 21.79 8.96
C THR A 21 20.34 20.30 8.82
N SER A 22 20.11 19.75 7.63
CA SER A 22 20.43 18.37 7.26
C SER A 22 20.80 18.31 5.77
N THR A 23 21.38 17.20 5.33
CA THR A 23 21.66 16.96 3.91
C THR A 23 20.61 16.02 3.32
N ASP A 24 20.07 16.36 2.14
CA ASP A 24 19.20 15.46 1.39
C ASP A 24 20.00 14.40 0.60
N ARG A 25 19.31 13.48 -0.08
CA ARG A 25 19.96 12.44 -0.91
C ARG A 25 20.79 13.00 -2.07
N ALA A 26 20.53 14.23 -2.50
CA ALA A 26 21.26 14.91 -3.57
C ALA A 26 22.44 15.72 -3.03
N GLY A 27 22.76 15.63 -1.73
CA GLY A 27 23.86 16.37 -1.11
C GLY A 27 23.52 17.83 -0.79
N ARG A 28 22.25 18.24 -0.89
CA ARG A 28 21.84 19.64 -0.67
C ARG A 28 21.49 19.89 0.78
N LEU A 29 21.85 21.08 1.28
CA LEU A 29 21.45 21.53 2.60
C LEU A 29 19.95 21.83 2.59
N VAL A 30 19.22 21.21 3.51
CA VAL A 30 17.78 21.35 3.72
C VAL A 30 17.48 21.57 5.20
N GLU A 31 16.28 22.05 5.50
CA GLU A 31 15.80 22.14 6.89
C GLU A 31 15.78 20.74 7.52
N CYS A 32 16.34 20.63 8.73
CA CYS A 32 16.28 19.40 9.48
C CYS A 32 14.83 19.13 9.89
N LEU A 33 14.28 18.00 9.47
CA LEU A 33 12.91 17.61 9.83
C LEU A 33 12.82 16.90 11.19
N GLY A 34 13.96 16.68 11.85
CA GLY A 34 14.11 15.97 13.12
C GLY A 34 15.21 14.92 13.06
N CYS A 35 16.26 15.10 13.86
CA CYS A 35 17.44 14.23 13.91
C CYS A 35 17.57 13.45 15.23
N LEU A 36 16.69 13.69 16.21
CA LEU A 36 16.75 12.99 17.48
C LEU A 36 16.39 11.49 17.28
N PRO A 37 17.28 10.54 17.60
CA PRO A 37 17.01 9.12 17.42
C PRO A 37 15.84 8.64 18.28
N ARG A 38 15.03 7.72 17.74
CA ARG A 38 13.96 7.09 18.52
C ARG A 38 14.54 6.11 19.53
N PRO A 39 14.07 6.15 20.78
CA PRO A 39 14.48 5.16 21.77
C PRO A 39 13.95 3.78 21.39
N VAL A 40 14.75 2.77 21.70
CA VAL A 40 14.36 1.36 21.62
C VAL A 40 13.28 1.06 22.65
N VAL A 41 12.32 0.22 22.29
CA VAL A 41 11.25 -0.26 23.19
C VAL A 41 11.16 -1.79 23.25
N GLU A 42 11.57 -2.50 22.19
CA GLU A 42 11.57 -3.96 22.11
C GLU A 42 12.87 -4.40 21.42
N GLY A 43 13.70 -5.20 22.09
CA GLY A 43 14.97 -5.69 21.55
C GLY A 43 15.89 -4.55 21.09
N VAL A 44 16.04 -4.37 19.77
CA VAL A 44 16.80 -3.28 19.12
C VAL A 44 15.90 -2.32 18.30
N LEU A 45 14.57 -2.44 18.42
CA LEU A 45 13.58 -1.70 17.66
C LEU A 45 12.87 -0.62 18.48
N CYS A 46 12.58 0.53 17.87
CA CYS A 46 11.65 1.50 18.43
C CYS A 46 10.19 1.05 18.27
N GLY A 47 9.26 1.67 19.00
CA GLY A 47 7.84 1.29 18.98
C GLY A 47 7.19 1.34 17.60
N ARG A 48 7.65 2.24 16.72
CA ARG A 48 7.16 2.30 15.33
C ARG A 48 7.61 1.09 14.52
N CYS A 49 8.89 0.73 14.57
CA CYS A 49 9.42 -0.41 13.84
C CYS A 49 8.85 -1.73 14.38
N TRP A 50 8.75 -1.84 15.71
CA TRP A 50 8.13 -2.99 16.36
C TRP A 50 6.65 -3.16 15.96
N GLY A 51 5.87 -2.07 15.98
CA GLY A 51 4.48 -2.11 15.52
C GLY A 51 4.36 -2.44 14.02
N ARG A 52 5.27 -1.92 13.19
CA ARG A 52 5.31 -2.20 11.75
C ARG A 52 5.59 -3.67 11.47
N LEU A 53 6.56 -4.27 12.16
CA LEU A 53 6.89 -5.69 12.01
C LEU A 53 5.70 -6.58 12.35
N GLN A 54 5.11 -6.38 13.53
CA GLN A 54 3.91 -7.12 13.96
C GLN A 54 2.76 -6.94 12.97
N SER A 55 2.50 -5.71 12.53
CA SER A 55 1.44 -5.42 11.57
C SER A 55 1.68 -6.10 10.23
N ALA A 56 2.91 -6.10 9.72
CA ALA A 56 3.25 -6.73 8.45
C ALA A 56 2.97 -8.24 8.50
N VAL A 57 3.50 -8.95 9.51
CA VAL A 57 3.31 -10.39 9.66
C VAL A 57 1.83 -10.76 9.87
N ARG A 58 1.08 -9.98 10.65
CA ARG A 58 -0.35 -10.23 10.87
C ARG A 58 -1.24 -9.94 9.66
N THR A 59 -0.86 -8.99 8.81
CA THR A 59 -1.68 -8.56 7.66
C THR A 59 -1.43 -9.40 6.42
N LEU A 60 -0.20 -9.91 6.27
CA LEU A 60 0.26 -10.61 5.07
C LEU A 60 -0.66 -11.77 4.64
N PRO A 61 -1.15 -12.66 5.54
CA PRO A 61 -2.04 -13.75 5.12
C PRO A 61 -3.32 -13.26 4.42
N SER A 62 -4.00 -12.27 4.99
CA SER A 62 -5.21 -11.70 4.40
C SER A 62 -4.93 -10.92 3.11
N LEU A 63 -3.74 -10.32 2.98
CA LEU A 63 -3.33 -9.69 1.74
C LEU A 63 -3.09 -10.72 0.63
N VAL A 64 -2.46 -11.86 0.94
CA VAL A 64 -2.29 -12.98 0.00
C VAL A 64 -3.63 -13.56 -0.42
N GLU A 65 -4.55 -13.79 0.53
CA GLU A 65 -5.94 -14.19 0.25
C GLU A 65 -6.62 -13.22 -0.73
N HIS A 66 -6.47 -11.91 -0.51
CA HIS A 66 -7.02 -10.89 -1.38
C HIS A 66 -6.41 -10.92 -2.80
N LEU A 67 -5.09 -11.02 -2.91
CA LEU A 67 -4.39 -11.06 -4.21
C LEU A 67 -4.81 -12.27 -5.04
N CYS A 68 -4.92 -13.45 -4.42
CA CYS A 68 -5.42 -14.64 -5.09
C CYS A 68 -6.89 -14.48 -5.54
N ALA A 69 -7.73 -13.81 -4.75
CA ALA A 69 -9.11 -13.54 -5.12
C ALA A 69 -9.24 -12.56 -6.29
N VAL A 70 -8.45 -11.48 -6.30
CA VAL A 70 -8.43 -10.49 -7.40
C VAL A 70 -7.84 -11.06 -8.69
N ALA A 71 -6.92 -12.01 -8.57
CA ALA A 71 -6.35 -12.71 -9.71
C ALA A 71 -7.30 -13.71 -10.38
N ALA A 72 -8.34 -14.17 -9.67
CA ALA A 72 -9.32 -15.08 -10.25
C ALA A 72 -10.04 -14.37 -11.42
N PRO A 73 -10.11 -14.97 -12.62
CA PRO A 73 -10.83 -14.36 -13.72
C PRO A 73 -12.29 -14.13 -13.30
N SER A 74 -12.71 -12.87 -13.31
CA SER A 74 -14.11 -12.53 -13.04
C SER A 74 -14.99 -13.21 -14.10
N VAL A 75 -15.79 -14.19 -13.70
CA VAL A 75 -16.87 -14.69 -14.54
C VAL A 75 -17.76 -13.49 -14.89
N PRO A 76 -18.14 -13.29 -16.17
CA PRO A 76 -19.02 -12.19 -16.54
C PRO A 76 -20.30 -12.27 -15.71
N SER A 77 -20.61 -11.19 -14.99
CA SER A 77 -21.92 -11.05 -14.37
C SER A 77 -22.98 -11.04 -15.48
N PRO A 78 -24.06 -11.83 -15.39
CA PRO A 78 -25.13 -11.85 -16.39
C PRO A 78 -25.94 -10.55 -16.45
N SER A 79 -25.65 -9.58 -15.59
CA SER A 79 -26.31 -8.27 -15.51
C SER A 79 -25.36 -7.18 -16.01
N GLY A 80 -25.22 -7.08 -17.34
CA GLY A 80 -24.44 -6.02 -17.98
C GLY A 80 -25.06 -4.65 -17.76
N GLN A 81 -24.40 -3.81 -16.97
CA GLN A 81 -24.40 -2.36 -17.15
C GLN A 81 -22.95 -1.89 -17.15
N ALA A 82 -22.42 -1.68 -18.35
CA ALA A 82 -21.09 -1.16 -18.59
C ALA A 82 -21.01 0.30 -18.10
N GLY A 83 -20.19 0.53 -17.09
CA GLY A 83 -19.97 1.85 -16.51
C GLY A 83 -18.65 1.93 -15.78
N GLY A 84 -17.54 1.88 -16.52
CA GLY A 84 -16.21 2.11 -15.96
C GLY A 84 -15.15 1.46 -16.83
N GLY A 85 -14.33 2.27 -17.50
CA GLY A 85 -13.23 1.79 -18.34
C GLY A 85 -12.24 0.99 -17.51
N VAL A 86 -12.36 -0.33 -17.58
CA VAL A 86 -11.26 -1.24 -17.25
C VAL A 86 -10.27 -1.08 -18.38
N VAL A 87 -9.14 -0.43 -18.10
CA VAL A 87 -8.00 -0.40 -19.01
C VAL A 87 -7.64 -1.86 -19.32
N PRO A 88 -7.59 -2.28 -20.59
CA PRO A 88 -7.17 -3.63 -20.93
C PRO A 88 -5.72 -3.83 -20.45
N PRO A 89 -5.37 -4.98 -19.86
CA PRO A 89 -3.99 -5.26 -19.53
C PRO A 89 -3.16 -5.37 -20.82
N GLY A 90 -2.01 -4.71 -20.85
CA GLY A 90 -0.92 -5.05 -21.75
C GLY A 90 0.41 -5.07 -20.99
N PRO A 91 1.47 -5.79 -21.42
CA PRO A 91 1.53 -6.92 -22.37
C PRO A 91 2.01 -8.25 -21.72
N ARG A 92 1.62 -9.39 -22.31
CA ARG A 92 2.35 -10.69 -22.45
C ARG A 92 2.70 -11.59 -21.24
N ALA A 93 2.22 -11.38 -20.02
CA ALA A 93 2.36 -12.41 -18.97
C ALA A 93 1.09 -13.29 -18.90
N LEU A 94 1.24 -14.61 -19.10
CA LEU A 94 0.17 -15.59 -18.81
C LEU A 94 -0.14 -15.66 -17.30
N TYR A 95 0.80 -15.20 -16.47
CA TYR A 95 0.68 -15.13 -15.02
C TYR A 95 0.23 -13.74 -14.56
N SER A 96 -0.75 -13.68 -13.68
CA SER A 96 -1.27 -12.40 -13.18
C SER A 96 -0.24 -11.71 -12.28
N GLN A 97 -0.14 -10.38 -12.37
CA GLN A 97 0.74 -9.60 -11.49
C GLN A 97 0.35 -9.72 -10.01
N ALA A 98 -0.95 -9.89 -9.72
CA ALA A 98 -1.45 -10.09 -8.36
C ALA A 98 -0.94 -11.42 -7.77
N LEU A 99 -0.94 -12.51 -8.55
CA LEU A 99 -0.36 -13.78 -8.11
C LEU A 99 1.16 -13.69 -7.96
N GLY A 100 1.86 -13.00 -8.86
CA GLY A 100 3.30 -12.75 -8.70
C GLY A 100 3.61 -12.02 -7.38
N ALA A 101 2.84 -10.97 -7.05
CA ALA A 101 2.98 -10.28 -5.78
C ALA A 101 2.64 -11.17 -4.57
N ALA A 102 1.69 -12.10 -4.71
CA ALA A 102 1.36 -13.06 -3.65
C ALA A 102 2.51 -14.05 -3.43
N ASP A 103 3.11 -14.57 -4.50
CA ASP A 103 4.26 -15.47 -4.44
C ASP A 103 5.46 -14.79 -3.78
N ASP A 104 5.78 -13.56 -4.18
CA ASP A 104 6.87 -12.77 -3.60
C ASP A 104 6.69 -12.56 -2.09
N LEU A 105 5.46 -12.23 -1.64
CA LEU A 105 5.17 -12.02 -0.22
C LEU A 105 5.29 -13.32 0.58
N VAL A 106 4.81 -14.44 0.04
CA VAL A 106 4.87 -15.75 0.71
C VAL A 106 6.29 -16.29 0.75
N GLY A 107 7.05 -16.15 -0.34
CA GLY A 107 8.47 -16.51 -0.39
C GLY A 107 9.30 -15.71 0.62
N MET A 108 9.07 -14.39 0.69
CA MET A 108 9.71 -13.52 1.69
C MET A 108 9.36 -13.92 3.13
N LEU A 109 8.08 -14.21 3.42
CA LEU A 109 7.67 -14.66 4.75
C LEU A 109 8.31 -16.02 5.11
N ALA A 110 8.35 -16.95 4.16
CA ALA A 110 8.98 -18.26 4.35
C ALA A 110 10.48 -18.14 4.60
N ALA A 111 11.19 -17.30 3.86
CA ALA A 111 12.62 -17.05 4.05
C ALA A 111 12.93 -16.53 5.46
N TRP A 112 12.09 -15.62 6.00
CA TRP A 112 12.22 -15.19 7.38
C TRP A 112 11.89 -16.30 8.39
N CYS A 113 10.96 -17.20 8.07
CA CYS A 113 10.72 -18.36 8.91
C CYS A 113 11.94 -19.29 8.94
N ASP A 114 12.57 -19.55 7.79
CA ASP A 114 13.79 -20.35 7.66
C ASP A 114 14.96 -19.72 8.42
N GLN A 115 15.15 -18.39 8.34
CA GLN A 115 16.16 -17.67 9.12
C GLN A 115 15.94 -17.87 10.63
N VAL A 116 14.71 -17.67 11.10
CA VAL A 116 14.38 -17.84 12.53
C VAL A 116 14.56 -19.28 12.98
N ALA A 117 14.18 -20.25 12.15
CA ALA A 117 14.35 -21.65 12.46
C ALA A 117 15.82 -22.07 12.52
N GLY A 118 16.64 -21.60 11.57
CA GLY A 118 18.08 -21.84 11.56
C GLY A 118 18.77 -21.32 12.82
N ASP A 119 18.53 -20.05 13.17
CA ASP A 119 19.14 -19.44 14.36
C ASP A 119 18.65 -20.04 15.68
N ARG A 120 17.43 -20.59 15.70
CA ARG A 120 16.82 -21.18 16.91
C ARG A 120 16.91 -22.70 16.99
N GLY A 121 17.42 -23.37 15.96
CA GLY A 121 17.41 -24.84 15.86
C GLY A 121 16.00 -25.43 15.86
N LEU A 122 15.04 -24.74 15.24
CA LEU A 122 13.64 -25.19 15.10
C LEU A 122 13.37 -25.73 13.70
N ALA A 123 12.25 -26.42 13.53
CA ALA A 123 11.74 -26.80 12.21
C ALA A 123 10.70 -25.79 11.73
N VAL A 124 10.79 -25.36 10.47
CA VAL A 124 9.78 -24.51 9.81
C VAL A 124 8.58 -25.36 9.39
N PRO A 125 7.35 -24.90 9.61
CA PRO A 125 6.18 -25.58 9.08
C PRO A 125 6.15 -25.49 7.55
N ARG A 126 5.99 -26.64 6.89
CA ARG A 126 5.78 -26.73 5.44
C ARG A 126 4.35 -27.24 5.18
N PRO A 127 3.32 -26.38 5.34
CA PRO A 127 1.93 -26.78 5.14
C PRO A 127 1.70 -27.14 3.66
N PRO A 128 0.70 -28.00 3.36
CA PRO A 128 0.24 -28.16 2.00
C PRO A 128 -0.28 -26.80 1.47
N GLY A 129 -0.08 -26.54 0.17
CA GLY A 129 -0.53 -25.30 -0.45
C GLY A 129 0.57 -24.27 -0.72
N LEU A 130 1.84 -24.63 -0.53
CA LEU A 130 3.00 -23.87 -1.01
C LEU A 130 3.61 -24.55 -2.25
N TRP A 131 4.15 -23.75 -3.16
CA TRP A 131 5.05 -24.23 -4.20
C TRP A 131 6.48 -24.12 -3.69
N LEU A 132 7.28 -25.14 -3.93
CA LEU A 132 8.70 -25.13 -3.63
C LEU A 132 9.50 -24.94 -4.92
N THR A 133 10.72 -24.46 -4.79
CA THR A 133 11.72 -24.47 -5.86
C THR A 133 12.04 -25.90 -6.30
N ASP A 134 12.68 -26.07 -7.45
CA ASP A 134 12.97 -27.41 -8.01
C ASP A 134 13.86 -28.27 -7.10
N ASP A 135 14.72 -27.65 -6.31
CA ASP A 135 15.54 -28.29 -5.27
C ASP A 135 14.77 -28.59 -3.97
N GLY A 136 13.54 -28.10 -3.83
CA GLY A 136 12.67 -28.33 -2.68
C GLY A 136 13.01 -27.50 -1.44
N GLU A 137 14.04 -26.65 -1.50
CA GLU A 137 14.59 -25.95 -0.34
C GLU A 137 13.77 -24.69 0.00
N ALA A 138 13.46 -23.87 -1.01
CA ALA A 138 12.81 -22.58 -0.83
C ALA A 138 11.34 -22.61 -1.26
N VAL A 139 10.53 -21.73 -0.65
CA VAL A 139 9.15 -21.50 -1.08
C VAL A 139 9.17 -20.58 -2.30
N ALA A 140 8.73 -21.10 -3.44
CA ALA A 140 8.67 -20.39 -4.71
C ALA A 140 7.33 -19.66 -4.94
N GLY A 141 6.29 -20.01 -4.18
CA GLY A 141 4.98 -19.36 -4.34
C GLY A 141 3.86 -20.00 -3.54
N VAL A 142 2.64 -19.53 -3.79
CA VAL A 142 1.42 -19.94 -3.09
C VAL A 142 0.47 -20.69 -4.02
N ARG A 143 0.11 -21.93 -3.63
CA ARG A 143 -0.93 -22.72 -4.30
C ARG A 143 -2.30 -22.51 -3.65
N SER A 144 -2.32 -22.35 -2.33
CA SER A 144 -3.54 -22.17 -1.56
C SER A 144 -3.38 -20.99 -0.62
N PRO A 145 -4.27 -19.98 -0.66
CA PRO A 145 -4.04 -18.73 0.07
C PRO A 145 -3.89 -18.91 1.59
N GLY A 146 -4.59 -19.90 2.16
CA GLY A 146 -4.49 -20.25 3.57
C GLY A 146 -3.09 -20.71 4.03
N ALA A 147 -2.19 -21.09 3.11
CA ALA A 147 -0.84 -21.52 3.44
C ALA A 147 0.00 -20.39 4.07
N ALA A 148 -0.21 -19.13 3.64
CA ALA A 148 0.47 -17.97 4.22
C ALA A 148 0.15 -17.79 5.71
N ARG A 149 -1.05 -18.18 6.14
CA ARG A 149 -1.48 -18.08 7.54
C ARG A 149 -0.68 -18.98 8.46
N TYR A 150 -0.38 -20.20 8.04
CA TYR A 150 0.45 -21.13 8.83
C TYR A 150 1.85 -20.58 9.10
N LEU A 151 2.48 -19.94 8.11
CA LEU A 151 3.79 -19.31 8.27
C LEU A 151 3.72 -18.12 9.25
N ALA A 152 2.70 -17.26 9.10
CA ALA A 152 2.51 -16.11 9.97
C ALA A 152 2.20 -16.51 11.42
N ASP A 153 1.34 -17.53 11.62
CA ASP A 153 0.96 -18.05 12.94
C ASP A 153 2.16 -18.70 13.64
N TRP A 154 3.05 -19.35 12.90
CA TRP A 154 4.29 -19.88 13.44
C TRP A 154 5.32 -18.79 13.77
N LEU A 155 5.47 -17.78 12.90
CA LEU A 155 6.44 -16.71 13.10
C LEU A 155 6.02 -15.73 14.20
N GLY A 156 4.72 -15.49 14.36
CA GLY A 156 4.15 -14.53 15.32
C GLY A 156 4.70 -14.65 16.74
N PRO A 157 4.66 -15.85 17.37
CA PRO A 157 5.25 -16.11 18.69
C PRO A 157 6.75 -15.89 18.80
N HIS A 158 7.46 -15.73 17.67
CA HIS A 158 8.92 -15.55 17.63
C HIS A 158 9.34 -14.10 17.40
N LEU A 159 8.41 -13.17 17.14
CA LEU A 159 8.73 -11.80 16.78
C LEU A 159 9.48 -11.02 17.87
N SER A 160 9.18 -11.21 19.15
CA SER A 160 9.94 -10.60 20.25
C SER A 160 11.39 -11.08 20.29
N TRP A 161 11.62 -12.36 19.99
CA TRP A 161 12.98 -12.90 19.86
C TRP A 161 13.68 -12.32 18.62
N CYS A 162 12.98 -12.19 17.49
CA CYS A 162 13.50 -11.58 16.26
C CYS A 162 13.92 -10.12 16.52
N ALA A 163 13.09 -9.37 17.26
CA ALA A 163 13.35 -7.97 17.59
C ALA A 163 14.64 -7.75 18.39
N ALA A 164 15.16 -8.78 19.08
CA ALA A 164 16.42 -8.73 19.82
C ALA A 164 17.66 -9.05 18.95
N GLN A 165 17.47 -9.50 17.70
CA GLN A 165 18.58 -9.89 16.83
C GLN A 165 19.21 -8.67 16.13
N SER A 166 20.49 -8.77 15.77
CA SER A 166 21.20 -7.71 15.05
C SER A 166 20.61 -7.45 13.65
N TRP A 167 20.07 -8.48 13.01
CA TRP A 167 19.42 -8.43 11.70
C TRP A 167 17.95 -7.96 11.76
N ALA A 168 17.41 -7.62 12.94
CA ALA A 168 16.00 -7.21 13.07
C ALA A 168 15.63 -5.99 12.20
N GLY A 169 16.62 -5.13 11.90
CA GLY A 169 16.45 -4.01 10.99
C GLY A 169 16.11 -4.44 9.57
N ASP A 170 16.78 -5.47 9.07
CA ASP A 170 16.61 -6.02 7.73
C ASP A 170 15.22 -6.62 7.57
N MET A 171 14.76 -7.38 8.57
CA MET A 171 13.40 -7.95 8.59
C MET A 171 12.31 -6.88 8.53
N VAL A 172 12.51 -5.74 9.21
CA VAL A 172 11.59 -4.60 9.15
C VAL A 172 11.63 -3.92 7.78
N GLU A 173 12.81 -3.81 7.17
CA GLU A 173 13.04 -3.20 5.86
C GLU A 173 12.53 -4.06 4.70
N ASP A 174 12.47 -5.38 4.86
CA ASP A 174 11.90 -6.27 3.87
C ASP A 174 10.36 -6.30 3.97
N LEU A 175 9.84 -6.79 5.09
CA LEU A 175 8.41 -7.08 5.24
C LEU A 175 7.56 -5.80 5.23
N GLY A 176 8.04 -4.76 5.92
CA GLY A 176 7.27 -3.53 6.13
C GLY A 176 6.96 -2.78 4.83
N PRO A 177 7.96 -2.46 3.99
CA PRO A 177 7.76 -1.83 2.68
C PRO A 177 7.07 -2.76 1.67
N ALA A 178 7.37 -4.07 1.68
CA ALA A 178 6.74 -5.01 0.76
C ALA A 178 5.23 -5.07 0.97
N VAL A 179 4.77 -5.29 2.20
CA VAL A 179 3.34 -5.30 2.54
C VAL A 179 2.69 -3.97 2.20
N ALA A 180 3.29 -2.84 2.59
CA ALA A 180 2.72 -1.51 2.33
C ALA A 180 2.58 -1.21 0.83
N ARG A 181 3.57 -1.57 0.01
CA ARG A 181 3.55 -1.40 -1.44
C ARG A 181 2.46 -2.24 -2.08
N VAL A 182 2.36 -3.51 -1.70
CA VAL A 182 1.37 -4.42 -2.28
C VAL A 182 -0.04 -4.04 -1.86
N SER A 183 -0.27 -3.68 -0.59
CA SER A 183 -1.57 -3.17 -0.15
C SER A 183 -1.99 -1.87 -0.86
N ALA A 184 -1.03 -1.01 -1.23
CA ALA A 184 -1.34 0.20 -1.98
C ALA A 184 -1.67 -0.08 -3.45
N ALA A 185 -1.04 -1.09 -4.05
CA ALA A 185 -1.28 -1.49 -5.43
C ALA A 185 -2.57 -2.31 -5.60
N TRP A 186 -2.94 -3.12 -4.60
CA TRP A 186 -4.18 -3.89 -4.55
C TRP A 186 -4.95 -3.58 -3.28
N PRO A 187 -5.63 -2.43 -3.23
CA PRO A 187 -6.37 -2.03 -2.04
C PRO A 187 -7.65 -2.86 -1.91
N VAL A 188 -7.92 -3.36 -0.69
CA VAL A 188 -9.12 -4.14 -0.37
C VAL A 188 -10.38 -3.29 -0.50
N GLU A 189 -10.29 -2.03 -0.07
CA GLU A 189 -11.34 -1.02 -0.26
C GLU A 189 -10.92 -0.05 -1.35
N GLU A 190 -11.85 0.33 -2.23
CA GLU A 190 -11.56 1.39 -3.19
C GLU A 190 -11.18 2.68 -2.42
N PRO A 191 -10.03 3.31 -2.74
CA PRO A 191 -9.55 4.44 -1.98
C PRO A 191 -10.34 5.71 -2.31
N ASP A 192 -10.35 6.63 -1.35
CA ASP A 192 -10.83 7.98 -1.58
C ASP A 192 -9.99 8.68 -2.65
N ARG A 193 -10.65 9.35 -3.60
CA ARG A 193 -9.98 10.03 -4.71
C ARG A 193 -10.20 11.52 -4.66
N ARG A 194 -9.11 12.28 -4.68
CA ARG A 194 -9.19 13.73 -4.85
C ARG A 194 -9.63 14.07 -6.26
N ILE A 195 -10.66 14.89 -6.39
CA ILE A 195 -11.12 15.43 -7.66
C ILE A 195 -10.35 16.71 -7.96
N THR A 196 -9.59 16.70 -9.06
CA THR A 196 -8.73 17.82 -9.48
C THR A 196 -9.37 18.68 -10.57
N THR A 197 -10.38 18.15 -11.28
CA THR A 197 -11.01 18.78 -12.44
C THR A 197 -12.23 19.65 -12.07
N VAL A 198 -12.92 19.34 -10.98
CA VAL A 198 -14.14 20.04 -10.55
C VAL A 198 -13.86 20.90 -9.31
N ARG A 199 -14.38 22.13 -9.32
CA ARG A 199 -14.34 23.03 -8.15
C ARG A 199 -15.56 22.78 -7.27
N CYS A 200 -15.39 22.89 -5.96
CA CYS A 200 -16.50 22.83 -5.02
C CYS A 200 -17.51 23.96 -5.33
N PRO A 201 -18.80 23.68 -5.54
CA PRO A 201 -19.78 24.72 -5.87
C PRO A 201 -20.03 25.69 -4.72
N ARG A 202 -19.77 25.28 -3.47
CA ARG A 202 -19.97 26.13 -2.28
C ARG A 202 -18.84 27.12 -2.04
N CYS A 203 -17.58 26.71 -2.25
CA CYS A 203 -16.41 27.53 -1.90
C CYS A 203 -15.43 27.79 -3.05
N GLY A 204 -15.70 27.27 -4.26
CA GLY A 204 -14.89 27.48 -5.48
C GLY A 204 -13.51 26.81 -5.50
N ARG A 205 -13.10 26.12 -4.42
CA ARG A 205 -11.78 25.49 -4.29
C ARG A 205 -11.73 24.09 -4.94
N ARG A 206 -10.55 23.69 -5.42
CA ARG A 206 -10.25 22.32 -5.90
C ARG A 206 -9.90 21.39 -4.73
N SER A 207 -10.91 21.13 -3.91
CA SER A 207 -10.79 20.38 -2.66
C SER A 207 -11.88 19.31 -2.52
N LEU A 208 -12.50 18.91 -3.62
CA LEU A 208 -13.48 17.82 -3.59
C LEU A 208 -12.76 16.47 -3.48
N VAL A 209 -13.33 15.58 -2.68
CA VAL A 209 -12.91 14.19 -2.47
C VAL A 209 -14.11 13.28 -2.73
N LEU A 210 -13.89 12.26 -3.54
CA LEU A 210 -14.85 11.21 -3.86
C LEU A 210 -14.59 10.03 -2.92
N HIS A 211 -15.62 9.63 -2.19
CA HIS A 211 -15.65 8.49 -1.29
C HIS A 211 -16.48 7.39 -1.96
N PRO A 212 -15.88 6.28 -2.38
CA PRO A 212 -16.61 5.16 -2.95
C PRO A 212 -17.51 4.50 -1.90
N PRO A 213 -18.58 3.79 -2.33
CA PRO A 213 -19.45 3.09 -1.40
C PRO A 213 -18.69 1.96 -0.69
N ARG A 214 -18.75 1.93 0.65
CA ARG A 214 -18.05 0.93 1.49
C ARG A 214 -18.90 -0.28 1.88
N VAL A 215 -20.19 -0.25 1.56
CA VAL A 215 -21.14 -1.32 1.87
C VAL A 215 -21.90 -1.71 0.62
N GLU A 216 -22.38 -2.94 0.57
CA GLU A 216 -23.21 -3.42 -0.53
C GLU A 216 -24.45 -2.52 -0.69
N ARG A 217 -24.68 -2.03 -1.92
CA ARG A 217 -25.74 -1.03 -2.25
C ARG A 217 -25.57 0.35 -1.60
N GLY A 218 -24.40 0.66 -1.05
CA GLY A 218 -24.08 2.02 -0.62
C GLY A 218 -24.03 3.00 -1.81
N SER A 219 -24.29 4.27 -1.54
CA SER A 219 -24.13 5.36 -2.51
C SER A 219 -22.72 5.96 -2.42
N LEU A 220 -22.21 6.41 -3.56
CA LEU A 220 -20.98 7.22 -3.60
C LEU A 220 -21.23 8.58 -2.95
N GLN A 221 -20.26 9.08 -2.19
CA GLN A 221 -20.33 10.39 -1.54
C GLN A 221 -19.23 11.31 -2.07
N VAL A 222 -19.53 12.59 -2.27
CA VAL A 222 -18.51 13.61 -2.59
C VAL A 222 -18.52 14.68 -1.52
N SER A 223 -17.38 14.95 -0.91
CA SER A 223 -17.25 15.97 0.13
C SER A 223 -16.14 16.98 -0.20
N CYS A 224 -16.22 18.17 0.38
CA CYS A 224 -15.17 19.18 0.28
C CYS A 224 -14.24 19.11 1.49
N SER A 225 -12.97 18.77 1.27
CA SER A 225 -11.95 18.65 2.32
C SER A 225 -11.38 19.99 2.83
N ALA A 226 -11.89 21.13 2.32
CA ALA A 226 -11.48 22.43 2.85
C ALA A 226 -12.06 22.62 4.27
N PRO A 227 -11.23 22.89 5.31
CA PRO A 227 -11.67 22.91 6.70
C PRO A 227 -12.86 23.85 6.99
N ALA A 228 -12.92 24.98 6.29
CA ALA A 228 -14.01 25.97 6.44
C ALA A 228 -15.28 25.65 5.64
N CYS A 229 -15.26 24.67 4.74
CA CYS A 229 -16.38 24.37 3.83
C CYS A 229 -17.11 23.09 4.22
N GLY A 230 -16.40 21.96 4.29
CA GLY A 230 -16.94 20.66 4.70
C GLY A 230 -18.17 20.17 3.91
N ALA A 231 -18.51 20.79 2.78
CA ALA A 231 -19.76 20.53 2.09
C ALA A 231 -19.82 19.09 1.57
N VAL A 232 -20.90 18.38 1.86
CA VAL A 232 -21.23 17.08 1.27
C VAL A 232 -22.22 17.33 0.14
N LEU A 233 -21.89 16.85 -1.05
CA LEU A 233 -22.72 16.97 -2.25
C LEU A 233 -23.67 15.78 -2.34
N SER A 234 -24.94 16.06 -2.62
CA SER A 234 -25.87 15.04 -3.09
C SER A 234 -25.42 14.49 -4.46
N GLU A 235 -25.97 13.34 -4.87
CA GLU A 235 -25.69 12.80 -6.21
C GLU A 235 -26.06 13.79 -7.33
N GLU A 236 -27.18 14.51 -7.17
CA GLU A 236 -27.64 15.53 -8.11
C GLU A 236 -26.70 16.74 -8.17
N ASP A 237 -26.28 17.26 -7.01
CA ASP A 237 -25.36 18.39 -6.94
C ASP A 237 -24.00 18.04 -7.54
N TRP A 238 -23.54 16.80 -7.30
CA TRP A 238 -22.33 16.29 -7.91
C TRP A 238 -22.48 16.13 -9.42
N ALA A 239 -23.58 15.55 -9.91
CA ALA A 239 -23.84 15.42 -11.33
C ALA A 239 -23.84 16.78 -12.05
N ARG A 240 -24.49 17.78 -11.45
CA ARG A 240 -24.54 19.16 -11.94
C ARG A 240 -23.17 19.83 -11.95
N ALA A 241 -22.39 19.68 -10.87
CA ALA A 241 -21.05 20.25 -10.78
C ALA A 241 -20.09 19.65 -11.83
N ARG A 242 -20.19 18.33 -12.06
CA ARG A 242 -19.41 17.66 -13.12
C ARG A 242 -19.81 18.11 -14.52
N SER A 243 -21.11 18.15 -14.82
CA SER A 243 -21.57 18.53 -16.16
C SER A 243 -21.15 19.95 -16.51
N TRP A 244 -21.25 20.87 -15.54
CA TRP A 244 -20.73 22.22 -15.68
C TRP A 244 -19.22 22.25 -15.94
N ALA A 245 -18.43 21.50 -15.18
CA ALA A 245 -16.97 21.45 -15.37
C ALA A 245 -16.58 20.92 -16.76
N VAL A 246 -17.29 19.91 -17.28
CA VAL A 246 -17.07 19.40 -18.64
C VAL A 246 -17.44 20.45 -19.69
N ALA A 247 -18.56 21.16 -19.52
CA ALA A 247 -18.97 22.23 -20.42
C ALA A 247 -17.93 23.37 -20.45
N VAL A 248 -17.44 23.80 -19.29
CA VAL A 248 -16.39 24.82 -19.18
C VAL A 248 -15.09 24.36 -19.85
N ALA A 249 -14.68 23.10 -19.64
CA ALA A 249 -13.48 22.57 -20.28
C ALA A 249 -13.61 22.53 -21.81
N ARG A 250 -14.79 22.15 -22.34
CA ARG A 250 -15.07 22.17 -23.78
C ARG A 250 -15.08 23.59 -24.36
N MET A 251 -15.65 24.56 -23.64
CA MET A 251 -15.62 25.97 -24.08
C MET A 251 -14.20 26.56 -24.07
N ALA A 252 -13.34 26.10 -23.16
CA ALA A 252 -11.94 26.53 -23.11
C ALA A 252 -11.07 25.88 -24.21
N ALA A 253 -11.47 24.72 -24.72
CA ALA A 253 -10.78 23.98 -25.79
C ALA A 253 -11.32 24.32 -27.19
N GLY A 254 -11.54 25.61 -27.49
CA GLY A 254 -12.13 26.09 -28.75
C GLY A 254 -11.51 25.54 -30.05
N PRO A 255 -12.18 25.73 -31.21
CA PRO A 255 -12.04 24.93 -32.44
C PRO A 255 -10.70 25.02 -33.23
N ASP A 256 -9.62 25.54 -32.66
CA ASP A 256 -8.37 25.84 -33.39
C ASP A 256 -7.35 24.67 -33.49
N ASP A 257 -7.67 23.46 -33.01
CA ASP A 257 -6.85 22.25 -33.18
C ASP A 257 -7.40 21.33 -34.30
N ALA A 258 -7.75 21.89 -35.46
CA ALA A 258 -7.91 21.10 -36.67
C ALA A 258 -6.52 20.91 -37.32
N PRO A 259 -6.02 19.68 -37.55
CA PRO A 259 -4.78 19.50 -38.28
C PRO A 259 -4.99 20.00 -39.70
N GLU A 260 -4.14 20.95 -40.14
CA GLU A 260 -4.06 21.35 -41.53
C GLU A 260 -3.84 20.11 -42.40
N ALA A 261 -4.85 19.76 -43.19
CA ALA A 261 -4.72 18.78 -44.26
C ALA A 261 -3.84 19.39 -45.34
N GLY A 262 -2.54 19.10 -45.27
CA GLY A 262 -1.57 19.42 -46.32
C GLY A 262 -2.01 18.81 -47.65
N THR A 263 -2.13 19.68 -48.66
CA THR A 263 -2.39 19.33 -50.06
C THR A 263 -1.12 18.83 -50.73
#